data_AF-A0A0Q4CCA4-F1
#
_entry.id   AF-A0A0Q4CCA4-F1
#
_cell.length_a   1.000
_cell.length_b   1.000
_cell.length_c   1.000
_cell.angle_alpha   90.00
_cell.angle_beta   90.00
_cell.angle_gamma   90.00
#
_symmetry.space_group_name_H-M   'P 1'
#
loop_
_entity.id
_entity.type
_entity.pdbx_description
1 polymer ?
#
loop_
_entity_poly.entity_id
_entity_poly.type
_entity_poly.pdbx_seq_one_letter_code
_entity_poly.pdbx_strand_id
1 'polypeptide(L)'
;MEKTSLTATIDVATAAIVQRLATARGQSIGDVAATLLHDAAMSEERLLDAAQVGLDDLRHGRTIPHEVVMRELDAMIARHRARCPD
;
A
#
# COMPACT_ATOMS: atom_id res chain seq x y z
N MET A 1 19.68 -13.11 -4.70
CA MET A 1 18.22 -13.12 -4.88
C MET A 1 17.94 -13.87 -6.17
N GLU A 2 17.26 -15.00 -6.09
CA GLU A 2 16.90 -15.78 -7.28
C GLU A 2 15.86 -15.01 -8.10
N LYS A 3 16.03 -14.96 -9.42
CA LYS A 3 15.09 -14.33 -10.34
C LYS A 3 14.32 -15.42 -11.08
N THR A 4 13.03 -15.22 -11.25
CA THR A 4 12.16 -16.07 -12.06
C THR A 4 11.45 -15.25 -13.13
N SER A 5 11.01 -15.91 -14.20
CA SER A 5 10.27 -15.28 -15.30
C SER A 5 8.78 -15.56 -15.19
N LEU A 6 7.97 -14.52 -15.35
CA LEU A 6 6.52 -14.62 -15.48
C LEU A 6 6.11 -14.14 -16.88
N THR A 7 5.31 -14.94 -17.57
CA THR A 7 4.66 -14.53 -18.83
C THR A 7 3.20 -14.19 -18.54
N ALA A 8 2.79 -12.97 -18.87
CA ALA A 8 1.42 -12.49 -18.68
C ALA A 8 0.96 -11.67 -19.88
N THR A 9 -0.34 -11.73 -20.17
CA THR A 9 -0.98 -10.86 -21.14
C THR A 9 -1.48 -9.60 -20.44
N ILE A 10 -1.07 -8.44 -20.94
CA ILE A 10 -1.53 -7.13 -20.47
C ILE A 10 -2.23 -6.40 -21.60
N ASP A 11 -3.10 -5.43 -21.26
CA ASP A 11 -3.75 -4.60 -22.25
C ASP A 11 -2.73 -3.67 -22.96
N VAL A 12 -3.08 -3.29 -24.19
CA VAL A 12 -2.22 -2.47 -25.05
C VAL A 12 -1.93 -1.10 -24.43
N ALA A 13 -2.87 -0.53 -23.68
CA ALA A 13 -2.69 0.78 -23.06
C ALA A 13 -1.66 0.73 -21.93
N THR A 14 -1.73 -0.30 -21.07
CA THR A 14 -0.74 -0.57 -20.02
C THR A 14 0.64 -0.82 -20.62
N ALA A 15 0.73 -1.65 -21.67
CA ALA A 15 2.00 -1.89 -22.36
C ALA A 15 2.62 -0.58 -22.89
N ALA A 16 1.80 0.30 -23.47
CA ALA A 16 2.25 1.61 -23.94
C ALA A 16 2.72 2.52 -22.80
N ILE A 17 2.09 2.48 -21.62
CA ILE A 17 2.53 3.22 -20.42
C ILE A 17 3.90 2.72 -19.97
N VAL A 18 4.07 1.41 -19.80
CA VAL A 18 5.34 0.82 -19.35
C VAL A 18 6.46 1.13 -20.35
N GLN A 19 6.18 1.04 -21.65
CA GLN A 19 7.17 1.38 -22.68
C GLN A 19 7.61 2.85 -22.59
N ARG A 20 6.68 3.80 -22.39
CA ARG A 20 7.06 5.22 -22.21
C ARG A 20 7.93 5.43 -20.97
N LEU A 21 7.60 4.77 -19.86
CA LEU A 21 8.39 4.83 -18.63
C LEU A 21 9.79 4.26 -18.82
N ALA A 22 9.90 3.12 -19.52
CA ALA A 22 11.18 2.51 -19.86
C ALA A 22 12.06 3.45 -20.70
N THR A 23 11.48 4.05 -21.75
CA THR A 23 12.18 5.04 -22.59
C THR A 23 12.64 6.24 -21.77
N ALA A 24 11.77 6.80 -20.93
CA ALA A 24 12.10 7.97 -20.11
C ALA A 24 13.20 7.70 -19.06
N ARG A 25 13.29 6.44 -18.57
CA ARG A 25 14.27 6.01 -17.57
C ARG A 25 15.56 5.45 -18.18
N GLY A 26 15.61 5.22 -19.50
CA GLY A 26 16.74 4.55 -20.15
C GLY A 26 16.92 3.09 -19.69
N GLN A 27 15.82 2.41 -19.34
CA GLN A 27 15.81 1.04 -18.83
C GLN A 27 15.09 0.09 -19.80
N SER A 28 15.31 -1.22 -19.66
CA SER A 28 14.54 -2.19 -20.44
C SER A 28 13.07 -2.19 -20.00
N ILE A 29 12.16 -2.49 -20.94
CA ILE A 29 10.72 -2.59 -20.62
C ILE A 29 10.46 -3.66 -19.55
N GLY A 30 11.22 -4.76 -19.58
CA GLY A 30 11.12 -5.85 -18.61
C GLY A 30 11.54 -5.43 -17.21
N ASP A 31 12.63 -4.66 -17.07
CA ASP A 31 13.10 -4.19 -15.76
C ASP A 31 12.11 -3.19 -15.13
N VAL A 32 11.55 -2.29 -15.95
CA VAL A 32 10.52 -1.36 -15.49
C VAL A 32 9.24 -2.11 -15.09
N ALA A 33 8.81 -3.06 -15.91
CA ALA A 33 7.63 -3.89 -15.60
C ALA A 33 7.83 -4.68 -14.30
N ALA A 34 8.99 -5.32 -14.12
CA ALA A 34 9.31 -6.09 -12.93
C ALA A 34 9.35 -5.20 -11.67
N THR A 35 9.89 -3.99 -11.77
CA THR A 35 9.92 -3.02 -10.66
C THR A 35 8.51 -2.59 -10.27
N LEU A 36 7.68 -2.20 -11.25
CA LEU A 36 6.30 -1.79 -11.01
C LEU A 36 5.48 -2.94 -10.40
N LEU A 37 5.67 -4.17 -10.89
CA LEU A 37 5.02 -5.35 -10.34
C LEU A 37 5.48 -5.63 -8.91
N HIS A 38 6.76 -5.48 -8.61
CA HIS A 38 7.29 -5.63 -7.26
C HIS A 38 6.66 -4.61 -6.30
N ASP A 39 6.67 -3.32 -6.66
CA ASP A 39 6.10 -2.27 -5.82
C ASP A 39 4.61 -2.49 -5.55
N ALA A 40 3.85 -2.89 -6.58
CA ALA A 40 2.44 -3.24 -6.44
C ALA A 40 2.25 -4.46 -5.53
N ALA A 41 3.01 -5.55 -5.75
CA ALA A 41 2.92 -6.76 -4.93
C ALA A 41 3.24 -6.47 -3.45
N MET A 42 4.30 -5.70 -3.16
CA MET A 42 4.66 -5.31 -1.80
C MET A 42 3.60 -4.40 -1.16
N SER A 43 2.91 -3.58 -1.96
CA SER A 43 1.80 -2.77 -1.45
C SER A 43 0.59 -3.63 -1.09
N GLU A 44 0.21 -4.56 -1.96
CA GLU A 44 -0.91 -5.48 -1.75
C GLU A 44 -0.64 -6.44 -0.57
N GLU A 45 0.57 -6.98 -0.48
CA GLU A 45 0.97 -7.84 0.65
C GLU A 45 0.84 -7.10 1.99
N ARG A 46 1.34 -5.87 2.08
CA ARG A 46 1.20 -5.06 3.31
C ARG A 46 -0.25 -4.77 3.67
N LEU A 47 -1.11 -4.56 2.66
CA LEU A 47 -2.54 -4.35 2.89
C LEU A 47 -3.20 -5.64 3.41
N LEU A 48 -2.89 -6.78 2.80
CA LEU A 48 -3.40 -8.09 3.21
C LEU A 48 -2.97 -8.41 4.65
N ASP A 49 -1.70 -8.18 4.99
CA ASP A 49 -1.18 -8.38 6.34
C ASP A 49 -1.90 -7.49 7.35
N ALA A 50 -2.06 -6.19 7.04
CA ALA A 50 -2.76 -5.26 7.91
C ALA A 50 -4.23 -5.65 8.11
N ALA A 51 -4.91 -6.09 7.06
CA ALA A 51 -6.28 -6.57 7.14
C ALA A 51 -6.38 -7.85 7.99
N GLN A 52 -5.43 -8.76 7.84
CA GLN A 52 -5.40 -10.02 8.60
C GLN A 52 -5.24 -9.78 10.09
N VAL A 53 -4.41 -8.81 10.51
CA VAL A 53 -4.31 -8.38 11.92
C VAL A 53 -5.67 -7.97 12.47
N GLY A 54 -6.41 -7.12 11.75
CA GLY A 54 -7.75 -6.69 12.17
C GLY A 54 -8.76 -7.84 12.25
N LEU A 55 -8.72 -8.77 11.30
CA LEU A 55 -9.54 -9.98 11.33
C LEU A 55 -9.23 -10.85 12.54
N ASP A 56 -7.97 -10.98 12.91
CA ASP A 56 -7.57 -11.76 14.07
C ASP A 56 -7.96 -11.07 15.37
N ASP A 57 -7.88 -9.74 15.45
CA ASP A 57 -8.41 -8.98 16.59
C ASP A 57 -9.92 -9.17 16.75
N LEU A 58 -10.68 -9.13 15.65
CA LEU A 58 -12.11 -9.42 15.65
C LEU A 58 -12.42 -10.82 16.17
N ARG A 59 -11.71 -11.83 15.66
CA ARG A 59 -11.90 -13.25 16.07
C ARG A 59 -11.64 -13.48 17.56
N HIS A 60 -10.72 -12.73 18.14
CA HIS A 60 -10.36 -12.84 19.55
C HIS A 60 -11.07 -11.81 20.46
N GLY A 61 -12.03 -11.05 19.92
CA GLY A 61 -12.76 -10.03 20.67
C GLY A 61 -11.90 -8.84 21.14
N ARG A 62 -10.75 -8.61 20.52
CA ARG A 62 -9.85 -7.46 20.81
C ARG A 62 -10.30 -6.21 20.04
N THR A 63 -11.57 -5.85 20.16
CA THR A 63 -12.14 -4.67 19.51
C THR A 63 -12.31 -3.52 20.49
N ILE A 64 -12.29 -2.30 19.96
CA ILE A 64 -12.57 -1.09 20.72
C ILE A 64 -13.89 -0.50 20.20
N PRO A 65 -14.85 -0.16 21.08
CA PRO A 65 -16.08 0.52 20.65
C PRO A 65 -15.80 1.86 19.97
N HIS A 66 -16.62 2.20 18.97
CA HIS A 66 -16.42 3.39 18.14
C HIS A 66 -16.37 4.69 18.97
N GLU A 67 -17.28 4.82 19.94
CA GLU A 67 -17.37 5.99 20.81
C GLU A 67 -16.12 6.19 21.70
N VAL A 68 -15.41 5.10 22.03
CA VAL A 68 -14.15 5.16 22.76
C VAL A 68 -13.05 5.70 21.85
N VAL A 69 -12.94 5.19 20.62
CA VAL A 69 -11.97 5.66 19.62
C VAL A 69 -12.13 7.14 19.32
N MET A 70 -13.37 7.58 19.06
CA MET A 70 -13.63 8.98 18.72
C MET A 70 -13.26 9.93 19.86
N ARG A 71 -13.59 9.57 21.10
CA ARG A 71 -13.22 10.34 22.29
C ARG A 71 -11.70 10.47 22.45
N GLU A 72 -10.95 9.41 22.17
CA GLU A 72 -9.48 9.43 22.23
C GLU A 72 -8.87 10.30 21.12
N LEU A 73 -9.41 10.24 19.91
CA LEU A 73 -8.99 11.07 18.78
C LEU A 73 -9.25 12.56 19.06
N ASP A 74 -10.42 12.92 19.57
CA ASP A 74 -10.73 14.30 19.95
C ASP A 74 -9.74 14.83 21.00
N ALA A 75 -9.40 14.00 21.99
CA ALA A 75 -8.42 14.34 23.00
C ALA A 75 -7.01 14.52 22.40
N MET A 76 -6.61 13.70 21.42
CA MET A 76 -5.35 13.86 20.69
C MET A 76 -5.30 15.18 19.92
N ILE A 77 -6.39 15.52 19.22
CA ILE A 77 -6.51 16.78 18.45
C ILE A 77 -6.45 17.98 19.38
N ALA A 78 -7.17 17.96 20.50
CA ALA A 78 -7.14 19.03 21.49
C ALA A 78 -5.72 19.25 22.05
N ARG A 79 -5.00 18.17 22.38
CA ARG A 79 -3.59 18.25 22.82
C ARG A 79 -2.69 18.84 21.73
N HIS A 80 -2.91 18.50 20.47
CA HIS A 80 -2.13 19.05 19.36
C HIS A 80 -2.35 20.55 19.20
N ARG A 81 -3.62 21.00 19.20
CA ARG A 81 -3.99 22.42 19.11
C ARG A 81 -3.42 23.25 20.26
N ALA A 82 -3.43 22.70 21.49
CA ALA A 82 -2.85 23.39 22.64
C ALA A 82 -1.32 23.58 22.52
N ARG A 83 -0.62 22.69 21.81
CA ARG A 83 0.84 22.79 21.57
C ARG A 83 1.21 23.71 20.42
N CYS A 84 0.36 23.79 19.40
CA CYS A 84 0.57 24.58 18.19
C CYS A 84 -0.56 25.63 18.10
N PRO A 85 -0.52 26.70 18.91
CA PRO A 85 -1.43 27.82 18.74
C PRO A 85 -1.16 28.47 17.38
N ASP A 86 -2.24 28.74 16.63
CA ASP A 86 -2.20 29.47 15.35
C ASP A 86 -1.47 30.82 15.47
#